data_AF-A0A3D4U0C8-F1
#
_entry.id   AF-A0A3D4U0C8-F1
#
_cell.length_a   1.000
_cell.length_b   1.000
_cell.length_c   1.000
_cell.angle_alpha   90.00
_cell.angle_beta   90.00
_cell.angle_gamma   90.00
#
_symmetry.space_group_name_H-M   'P 1'
#
loop_
_entity.id
_entity.type
_entity.pdbx_description
1 polymer ?
#
loop_
_entity_poly.entity_id
_entity_poly.type
_entity_poly.pdbx_seq_one_letter_code
_entity_poly.pdbx_strand_id
1 'polypeptide(L)'
;MSIFAKFFLTTIPAGISILFLLINKTELDDIFLKYDSTYVRKRNSNNIVRILKTYGKCSSFDQKEKRLLLLTLFFTLIIYLTVITWGVLTLFFPELIFN
;
A
#
# COMPACT_ATOMS: atom_id res chain seq x y z
N MET A 1 9.00 -20.38 -17.63
CA MET A 1 9.34 -19.59 -16.42
C MET A 1 8.65 -20.24 -15.24
N SER A 2 9.42 -20.74 -14.25
CA SER A 2 8.85 -21.56 -13.17
C SER A 2 7.85 -20.76 -12.32
N ILE A 3 6.87 -21.44 -11.74
CA ILE A 3 5.90 -20.88 -10.78
C ILE A 3 6.62 -20.12 -9.66
N PHE A 4 7.77 -20.64 -9.24
CA PHE A 4 8.66 -20.01 -8.27
C PHE A 4 9.16 -18.62 -8.69
N ALA A 5 9.53 -18.44 -9.96
CA ALA A 5 9.97 -17.14 -10.48
C ALA A 5 8.81 -16.13 -10.54
N LYS A 6 7.58 -16.59 -10.89
CA LYS A 6 6.38 -15.74 -10.87
C LYS A 6 6.01 -15.34 -9.44
N PHE A 7 6.07 -16.28 -8.49
CA PHE A 7 5.85 -16.03 -7.07
C PHE A 7 6.81 -14.96 -6.54
N PHE A 8 8.12 -15.13 -6.77
CA PHE A 8 9.13 -14.19 -6.33
C PHE A 8 8.93 -12.80 -6.96
N LEU A 9 8.63 -12.72 -8.25
CA LEU A 9 8.44 -11.44 -8.94
C LEU A 9 7.24 -10.64 -8.40
N THR A 10 6.15 -11.30 -8.02
CA THR A 10 4.92 -10.62 -7.60
C THR A 10 4.83 -10.40 -6.09
N THR A 11 5.42 -11.30 -5.30
CA THR A 11 5.25 -11.32 -3.84
C THR A 11 6.33 -10.54 -3.12
N ILE A 12 7.57 -10.48 -3.64
CA ILE A 12 8.65 -9.66 -3.05
C ILE A 12 8.30 -8.16 -3.06
N PRO A 13 7.85 -7.57 -4.20
CA PRO A 13 7.49 -6.16 -4.21
C PRO A 13 6.37 -5.83 -3.20
N ALA A 14 5.38 -6.71 -3.05
CA ALA A 14 4.34 -6.55 -2.03
C ALA A 14 4.89 -6.67 -0.60
N GLY A 15 5.79 -7.62 -0.33
CA GLY A 15 6.44 -7.74 0.97
C GLY A 15 7.25 -6.50 1.35
N ILE A 16 8.04 -5.97 0.41
CA ILE A 16 8.79 -4.72 0.59
C ILE A 16 7.83 -3.55 0.81
N SER A 17 6.74 -3.48 0.05
CA SER A 17 5.70 -2.46 0.19
C SER A 17 5.07 -2.48 1.59
N ILE A 18 4.74 -3.67 2.11
CA ILE A 18 4.18 -3.84 3.46
C ILE A 18 5.19 -3.39 4.51
N LEU A 19 6.46 -3.79 4.38
CA LEU A 19 7.52 -3.40 5.31
C LEU A 19 7.70 -1.88 5.34
N PHE A 20 7.73 -1.24 4.16
CA PHE A 20 7.80 0.21 4.05
C PHE A 20 6.62 0.90 4.76
N LEU A 21 5.39 0.42 4.55
CA LEU A 21 4.20 0.98 5.20
C LEU A 21 4.23 0.79 6.72
N LEU A 22 4.78 -0.32 7.22
CA LEU A 22 4.93 -0.57 8.65
C LEU A 22 5.95 0.38 9.30
N ILE A 23 7.10 0.58 8.65
CA ILE A 23 8.17 1.48 9.15
C ILE A 23 7.68 2.92 9.20
N ASN A 24 7.01 3.39 8.14
CA ASN A 24 6.58 4.79 8.01
C ASN A 24 5.20 5.06 8.65
N LYS A 25 4.62 4.08 9.34
CA LYS A 25 3.26 4.17 9.88
C LYS A 25 3.07 5.35 10.83
N THR A 26 4.03 5.58 11.73
CA THR A 26 3.93 6.66 12.72
C THR A 26 3.93 8.03 12.05
N GLU A 27 4.83 8.25 11.09
CA GLU A 27 4.91 9.50 10.33
C GLU A 27 3.64 9.74 9.49
N LEU A 28 3.10 8.68 8.88
CA LEU A 28 1.82 8.76 8.16
C LEU A 28 0.65 9.10 9.09
N ASP A 29 0.59 8.51 10.26
CA ASP A 29 -0.44 8.80 11.26
C ASP A 29 -0.38 10.26 11.71
N ASP A 30 0.82 10.80 11.92
CA ASP A 30 1.02 12.20 12.33
C ASP A 30 0.59 13.17 11.21
N ILE A 31 0.89 12.84 9.95
CA ILE A 31 0.39 13.58 8.78
C ILE A 31 -1.15 13.52 8.74
N PHE A 32 -1.76 12.34 8.93
CA PHE A 32 -3.21 12.22 8.93
C PHE A 32 -3.87 13.01 10.07
N LEU A 33 -3.30 12.99 11.28
CA LEU A 33 -3.79 13.79 12.40
C LEU A 33 -3.71 15.30 12.10
N LYS A 34 -2.66 15.73 11.41
CA LYS A 34 -2.43 17.14 11.07
C LYS A 34 -3.42 17.68 10.03
N TYR A 35 -3.80 16.87 9.03
CA TYR A 35 -4.57 17.34 7.87
C TYR A 35 -5.98 16.71 7.71
N ASP A 36 -6.31 15.69 8.49
CA ASP A 36 -7.63 15.08 8.57
C ASP A 36 -8.15 15.08 10.01
N SER A 37 -8.94 16.10 10.37
CA SER A 37 -9.56 16.23 11.70
C SER A 37 -10.49 15.07 12.08
N THR A 38 -10.90 14.25 11.11
CA THR A 38 -11.72 13.04 11.34
C THR A 38 -10.88 11.79 11.55
N TYR A 39 -9.54 11.92 11.48
CA TYR A 39 -8.64 10.80 11.66
C TYR A 39 -8.51 10.41 13.13
N VAL A 40 -8.80 9.14 13.41
CA VAL A 40 -8.49 8.50 14.70
C VAL A 40 -7.44 7.46 14.42
N ARG A 41 -6.36 7.49 15.22
CA ARG A 41 -5.26 6.53 15.13
C ARG A 41 -5.81 5.12 15.28
N LYS A 42 -5.85 4.37 14.19
CA LYS A 42 -6.34 2.98 14.16
C LYS A 42 -5.20 2.04 13.76
N ARG A 43 -5.32 0.76 14.14
CA ARG A 43 -4.32 -0.26 13.81
C ARG A 43 -4.09 -0.41 12.29
N ASN A 44 -5.07 -0.07 11.46
CA ASN A 44 -5.00 -0.15 10.01
C ASN A 44 -5.25 1.25 9.40
N SER A 45 -4.17 1.97 9.08
CA SER A 45 -4.21 3.32 8.50
C SER A 45 -4.22 3.32 6.96
N ASN A 46 -4.11 2.14 6.33
CA ASN A 46 -3.96 1.97 4.88
C ASN A 46 -5.30 2.03 4.13
N ASN A 47 -5.94 3.19 4.10
CA ASN A 47 -7.11 3.40 3.24
C ASN A 47 -6.72 4.35 2.09
N ILE A 48 -6.63 3.83 0.86
CA ILE A 48 -6.29 4.60 -0.35
C ILE A 48 -7.13 5.87 -0.45
N VAL A 49 -8.43 5.77 -0.16
CA VAL A 49 -9.36 6.91 -0.20
C VAL A 49 -8.93 8.00 0.79
N ARG A 50 -8.44 7.61 1.97
CA ARG A 50 -7.95 8.56 2.97
C ARG A 50 -6.63 9.18 2.55
N ILE A 51 -5.70 8.41 2.00
CA ILE A 51 -4.43 8.94 1.47
C ILE A 51 -4.71 10.00 0.40
N LEU A 52 -5.63 9.70 -0.54
CA LEU A 52 -6.05 10.64 -1.59
C LEU A 52 -6.77 11.87 -1.02
N LYS A 53 -7.68 11.69 -0.06
CA LYS A 53 -8.40 12.79 0.59
C LYS A 53 -7.43 13.74 1.32
N THR A 54 -6.46 13.17 2.03
CA THR A 54 -5.42 13.95 2.72
C THR A 54 -4.51 14.64 1.71
N TYR A 55 -4.07 13.95 0.66
CA TYR A 55 -3.31 14.55 -0.43
C TYR A 55 -4.06 15.67 -1.13
N GLY A 56 -5.39 15.58 -1.29
CA GLY A 56 -6.21 16.61 -1.94
C GLY A 56 -6.34 17.93 -1.16
N LYS A 57 -6.15 17.92 0.16
CA LYS A 57 -6.17 19.12 1.02
C LYS A 57 -4.83 19.91 0.97
N CYS A 58 -4.16 19.85 -0.18
CA CYS A 58 -2.71 19.97 -0.38
C CYS A 58 -2.08 21.35 -0.23
N SER A 59 -2.81 22.40 0.15
CA SER A 59 -2.29 23.78 0.05
C SER A 59 -1.17 24.12 1.04
N SER A 60 -0.86 23.24 2.01
CA SER A 60 0.10 23.50 3.09
C SER A 60 1.09 22.35 3.38
N PHE A 61 1.19 21.32 2.53
CA PHE A 61 2.15 20.23 2.78
C PHE A 61 3.59 20.68 2.58
N ASP A 62 4.46 20.22 3.47
CA ASP A 62 5.90 20.22 3.22
C ASP A 62 6.23 19.21 2.11
N GLN A 63 7.28 19.47 1.33
CA GLN A 63 7.66 18.66 0.17
C GLN A 63 7.95 17.20 0.57
N LYS A 64 8.41 16.99 1.81
CA LYS A 64 8.64 15.66 2.40
C LYS A 64 7.34 14.91 2.68
N GLU A 65 6.35 15.56 3.30
CA GLU A 65 5.04 14.96 3.60
C GLU A 65 4.33 14.54 2.31
N LYS A 66 4.41 15.39 1.28
CA LYS A 66 3.85 15.10 -0.06
C LYS A 66 4.50 13.89 -0.71
N ARG A 67 5.84 13.77 -0.63
CA ARG A 67 6.57 12.59 -1.13
C ARG A 67 6.21 11.32 -0.37
N LEU A 68 6.08 11.41 0.95
CA LEU A 68 5.74 10.26 1.78
C LEU A 68 4.33 9.74 1.46
N LEU A 69 3.34 10.62 1.32
CA LEU A 69 1.97 10.24 0.93
C LEU A 69 1.92 9.59 -0.46
N LEU A 70 2.70 10.11 -1.42
CA LEU A 70 2.74 9.59 -2.79
C LEU A 70 3.39 8.20 -2.86
N LEU A 71 4.51 8.01 -2.14
CA LEU A 71 5.14 6.69 -1.97
C LEU A 71 4.18 5.71 -1.29
N THR A 72 3.50 6.14 -0.24
CA THR A 72 2.51 5.33 0.48
C THR A 72 1.39 4.88 -0.44
N LEU A 73 0.89 5.79 -1.29
CA LEU A 73 -0.13 5.46 -2.30
C LEU A 73 0.38 4.42 -3.30
N PHE A 74 1.58 4.63 -3.83
CA PHE A 74 2.21 3.73 -4.79
C PHE A 74 2.44 2.32 -4.21
N PHE A 75 2.99 2.21 -3.00
CA PHE A 75 3.20 0.93 -2.33
C PHE A 75 1.88 0.24 -1.97
N THR A 76 0.87 1.01 -1.56
CA THR A 76 -0.47 0.46 -1.32
C THR A 76 -1.04 -0.13 -2.62
N LEU A 77 -0.89 0.55 -3.76
CA LEU A 77 -1.33 0.04 -5.06
C LEU A 77 -0.64 -1.28 -5.44
N ILE A 78 0.68 -1.39 -5.23
CA ILE A 78 1.42 -2.63 -5.48
C ILE A 78 0.82 -3.79 -4.67
N ILE A 79 0.53 -3.58 -3.39
CA ILE A 79 -0.08 -4.60 -2.53
C ILE A 79 -1.42 -5.06 -3.10
N TYR A 80 -2.30 -4.12 -3.48
CA TYR A 80 -3.59 -4.47 -4.07
C TYR A 80 -3.45 -5.24 -5.39
N LEU A 81 -2.55 -4.80 -6.27
CA LEU A 81 -2.30 -5.50 -7.54
C LEU A 81 -1.78 -6.92 -7.30
N THR A 82 -0.87 -7.11 -6.34
CA THR A 82 -0.38 -8.44 -5.96
C THR A 82 -1.52 -9.31 -5.41
N VAL A 83 -2.34 -8.81 -4.48
CA VAL A 83 -3.46 -9.56 -3.90
C VAL A 83 -4.49 -9.95 -4.97
N ILE A 84 -4.85 -9.02 -5.87
CA ILE A 84 -5.78 -9.29 -6.98
C ILE A 84 -5.18 -10.33 -7.92
N THR A 85 -3.92 -10.19 -8.30
CA THR A 85 -3.23 -11.15 -9.18
C THR A 85 -3.23 -12.55 -8.58
N TRP A 86 -2.90 -12.67 -7.30
CA TRP A 86 -2.97 -13.93 -6.56
C TRP A 86 -4.39 -14.48 -6.48
N GLY A 87 -5.38 -13.65 -6.19
CA GLY A 87 -6.79 -14.04 -6.17
C GLY A 87 -7.25 -14.60 -7.51
N VAL A 88 -6.94 -13.92 -8.62
CA VAL A 88 -7.28 -14.38 -9.97
C VAL A 88 -6.56 -15.70 -10.30
N LEU A 89 -5.25 -15.80 -10.03
CA LEU A 89 -4.51 -17.03 -10.29
C LEU A 89 -5.06 -18.20 -9.46
N THR A 90 -5.44 -17.97 -8.21
CA THR A 90 -5.94 -19.02 -7.32
C THR A 90 -7.34 -19.48 -7.70
N LEU A 91 -8.20 -18.55 -8.14
CA LEU A 91 -9.59 -18.86 -8.50
C LEU A 91 -9.72 -19.49 -9.90
N PHE A 92 -8.93 -19.02 -10.86
CA PHE A 92 -9.08 -19.41 -12.28
C PHE A 92 -7.98 -20.34 -12.79
N PHE A 93 -6.82 -20.37 -12.13
CA PHE A 93 -5.69 -21.21 -12.53
C PHE A 93 -5.03 -21.92 -11.33
N PRO A 94 -5.81 -22.64 -10.49
CA PRO A 94 -5.28 -23.28 -9.28
C PRO A 94 -4.18 -24.30 -9.59
N GLU A 95 -4.23 -24.95 -10.77
CA GLU A 95 -3.20 -25.87 -11.24
C GLU A 95 -1.83 -25.21 -11.43
N LEU A 96 -1.76 -23.89 -11.65
CA LEU A 96 -0.49 -23.15 -11.71
C LEU A 96 0.08 -22.81 -10.33
N ILE A 97 -0.64 -23.13 -9.25
CA ILE A 97 -0.24 -22.81 -7.87
C ILE A 97 -0.04 -24.08 -7.04
N PHE A 98 -0.93 -25.06 -7.17
CA PHE A 98 -0.99 -26.23 -6.29
C PHE A 98 -0.45 -27.53 -6.91
N ASN A 99 -0.16 -27.53 -8.21
CA ASN A 99 0.45 -28.65 -8.95
C ASN A 99 1.91 -28.33 -9.28
#